data_AF-A0A2H2ZTD9-F1
#
_entry.id   AF-A0A2H2ZTD9-F1
#
_cell.length_a   1.000
_cell.length_b   1.000
_cell.length_c   1.000
_cell.angle_alpha   90.00
_cell.angle_beta   90.00
_cell.angle_gamma   90.00
#
_symmetry.space_group_name_H-M   'P 1'
#
loop_
_entity.id
_entity.type
_entity.pdbx_description
1 polymer ?
#
loop_
_entity_poly.entity_id
_entity_poly.type
_entity_poly.pdbx_seq_one_letter_code
_entity_poly.pdbx_strand_id
1 'polypeptide(L)'
;MTPETAAYKEPIPLHFVHRRPRRRIDRVRLAQGKAASEEADIIRRMDGFSSQRWAYGHLHQTRPLRLAHAMTDSPVGLAMWIYDVLVTCVEEENVASIWTPETVITWTMMHWIPGPYAVFSLYKHGAADGAISVRGIEALPYVKQPVAVSQFPHDVWYGTPLEWARRLGNVRWSAVHEKGGHFPALETPEVLVEDEDMRRFFGDEEESGTAVFRQ
;
A
#
# COMPACT_ATOMS: atom_id res chain seq x y z
N MET A 1 -28.42 -1.03 9.57
CA MET A 1 -28.23 -2.41 9.09
C MET A 1 -26.75 -2.53 8.84
N THR A 2 -26.01 -2.98 9.86
CA THR A 2 -24.54 -3.05 9.87
C THR A 2 -24.08 -4.20 8.97
N PRO A 3 -23.10 -4.01 8.06
CA PRO A 3 -22.53 -5.13 7.32
C PRO A 3 -21.74 -6.02 8.29
N GLU A 4 -22.06 -7.31 8.31
CA GLU A 4 -21.34 -8.32 9.07
C GLU A 4 -19.87 -8.36 8.65
N THR A 5 -18.98 -8.17 9.61
CA THR A 5 -17.57 -8.57 9.55
C THR A 5 -17.49 -10.08 9.31
N ALA A 6 -17.35 -10.50 8.05
CA ALA A 6 -17.18 -11.91 7.72
C ALA A 6 -15.78 -12.40 8.14
N ALA A 7 -15.66 -12.86 9.38
CA ALA A 7 -14.51 -13.63 9.84
C ALA A 7 -14.51 -14.99 9.11
N TYR A 8 -13.67 -15.13 8.09
CA TYR A 8 -13.45 -16.38 7.37
C TYR A 8 -12.76 -17.41 8.30
N LYS A 9 -13.54 -18.29 8.92
CA LYS A 9 -13.12 -19.21 10.00
C LYS A 9 -12.60 -20.60 9.59
N GLU A 10 -12.26 -20.86 8.33
CA GLU A 10 -11.77 -22.20 7.94
C GLU A 10 -10.37 -22.19 7.28
N PRO A 11 -9.39 -22.98 7.79
CA PRO A 11 -8.10 -23.15 7.15
C PRO A 11 -8.20 -24.11 5.95
N ILE A 12 -7.91 -23.59 4.74
CA ILE A 12 -7.82 -24.40 3.52
C ILE A 12 -6.52 -25.23 3.55
N PRO A 13 -6.54 -26.53 3.14
CA PRO A 13 -5.39 -27.41 3.23
C PRO A 13 -4.14 -26.91 2.50
N LEU A 14 -2.98 -27.06 3.17
CA LEU A 14 -1.62 -26.64 2.79
C LEU A 14 -1.05 -27.24 1.48
N HIS A 15 -1.85 -27.83 0.60
CA HIS A 15 -1.37 -28.44 -0.65
C HIS A 15 -1.38 -27.50 -1.88
N PHE A 16 -1.70 -26.21 -1.70
CA PHE A 16 -1.69 -25.20 -2.78
C PHE A 16 -0.53 -24.19 -2.72
N VAL A 17 0.57 -24.51 -2.02
CA VAL A 17 1.70 -23.60 -1.72
C VAL A 17 2.63 -23.32 -2.94
N HIS A 18 2.18 -23.53 -4.18
CA HIS A 18 3.01 -23.28 -5.38
C HIS A 18 2.49 -22.18 -6.32
N ARG A 19 1.49 -21.40 -5.91
CA ARG A 19 0.99 -20.30 -6.72
C ARG A 19 1.41 -18.97 -6.09
N ARG A 20 2.58 -18.49 -6.51
CA ARG A 20 3.18 -17.20 -6.13
C ARG A 20 2.39 -16.01 -6.68
N PRO A 21 2.54 -14.79 -6.14
CA PRO A 21 1.69 -13.63 -6.43
C PRO A 21 2.08 -12.98 -7.76
N ARG A 22 1.09 -12.36 -8.40
CA ARG A 22 1.14 -11.81 -9.77
C ARG A 22 1.81 -12.74 -10.78
N ARG A 23 1.04 -13.67 -11.35
CA ARG A 23 1.48 -14.36 -12.57
C ARG A 23 0.71 -13.85 -13.77
N ARG A 24 1.36 -14.01 -14.93
CA ARG A 24 0.74 -14.16 -16.26
C ARG A 24 -0.62 -14.87 -16.20
N ILE A 25 -0.82 -15.80 -15.25
CA ILE A 25 -2.06 -16.54 -15.01
C ILE A 25 -3.25 -15.64 -14.68
N ASP A 26 -3.15 -14.68 -13.78
CA ASP A 26 -4.30 -13.84 -13.37
C ASP A 26 -4.71 -12.91 -14.52
N ARG A 27 -3.73 -12.33 -15.22
CA ARG A 27 -3.95 -11.61 -16.49
C ARG A 27 -4.46 -12.50 -17.62
N VAL A 28 -4.04 -13.77 -17.68
CA VAL A 28 -4.54 -14.77 -18.65
C VAL A 28 -5.98 -15.15 -18.31
N ARG A 29 -6.32 -15.31 -17.03
CA ARG A 29 -7.70 -15.54 -16.56
C ARG A 29 -8.58 -14.37 -16.94
N LEU A 30 -8.12 -13.14 -16.72
CA LEU A 30 -8.82 -11.94 -17.17
C LEU A 30 -9.02 -11.93 -18.69
N ALA A 31 -7.97 -12.18 -19.47
CA ALA A 31 -8.05 -12.22 -20.94
C ALA A 31 -8.96 -13.35 -21.47
N GLN A 32 -9.15 -14.41 -20.68
CA GLN A 32 -10.07 -15.51 -20.99
C GLN A 32 -11.50 -15.29 -20.47
N GLY A 33 -11.79 -14.15 -19.84
CA GLY A 33 -13.10 -13.87 -19.22
C GLY A 33 -13.41 -14.72 -17.99
N LYS A 34 -12.39 -15.27 -17.33
CA LYS A 34 -12.49 -16.19 -16.17
C LYS A 34 -12.06 -15.56 -14.84
N ALA A 35 -11.67 -14.29 -14.83
CA ALA A 35 -11.37 -13.56 -13.60
C ALA A 35 -12.67 -13.20 -12.88
N ALA A 36 -12.66 -13.21 -11.55
CA ALA A 36 -13.76 -12.64 -10.77
C ALA A 36 -13.91 -11.14 -11.06
N SER A 37 -15.11 -10.57 -10.88
CA SER A 37 -15.35 -9.13 -11.11
C SER A 37 -14.40 -8.25 -10.32
N GLU A 38 -14.20 -8.57 -9.03
CA GLU A 38 -13.26 -7.89 -8.14
C GLU A 38 -11.82 -7.97 -8.66
N GLU A 39 -11.37 -9.17 -9.06
CA GLU A 39 -10.03 -9.38 -9.64
C GLU A 39 -9.81 -8.52 -10.89
N ALA A 40 -10.82 -8.43 -11.75
CA ALA A 40 -10.79 -7.60 -12.95
C ALA A 40 -10.74 -6.10 -12.62
N ASP A 41 -11.50 -5.64 -11.61
CA ASP A 41 -11.51 -4.25 -11.15
C ASP A 41 -10.14 -3.83 -10.60
N ILE A 42 -9.52 -4.70 -9.79
CA ILE A 42 -8.19 -4.46 -9.20
C ILE A 42 -7.14 -4.37 -10.31
N ILE A 43 -7.13 -5.32 -11.27
CA ILE A 43 -6.20 -5.27 -12.39
C ILE A 43 -6.36 -3.96 -13.18
N ARG A 44 -7.60 -3.51 -13.41
CA ARG A 44 -7.88 -2.24 -14.08
C ARG A 44 -7.36 -1.02 -13.30
N ARG A 45 -7.60 -0.96 -11.98
CA ARG A 45 -7.07 0.11 -11.12
C ARG A 45 -5.55 0.15 -11.15
N MET A 46 -4.90 -1.01 -11.06
CA MET A 46 -3.45 -1.13 -11.11
C MET A 46 -2.86 -0.71 -12.47
N ASP A 47 -3.52 -1.06 -13.57
CA ASP A 47 -3.12 -0.64 -14.91
C ASP A 47 -3.30 0.88 -15.08
N GLY A 48 -4.37 1.45 -14.52
CA GLY A 48 -4.57 2.90 -14.45
C GLY A 48 -3.46 3.61 -13.68
N PHE A 49 -3.13 3.13 -12.48
CA PHE A 49 -2.02 3.68 -11.69
C PHE A 49 -0.68 3.58 -12.42
N SER A 50 -0.38 2.42 -13.01
CA SER A 50 0.89 2.19 -13.72
C SER A 50 1.06 3.08 -14.94
N SER A 51 -0.03 3.38 -15.65
CA SER A 51 -0.01 4.18 -16.88
C SER A 51 -0.14 5.68 -16.65
N GLN A 52 -0.84 6.11 -15.59
CA GLN A 52 -1.18 7.52 -15.38
C GLN A 52 -0.47 8.16 -14.18
N ARG A 53 -0.11 7.38 -13.15
CA ARG A 53 0.37 7.91 -11.87
C ARG A 53 1.77 7.46 -11.45
N TRP A 54 2.37 6.47 -12.15
CA TRP A 54 3.70 5.94 -11.80
C TRP A 54 4.90 6.74 -12.36
N ALA A 55 4.68 7.87 -13.03
CA ALA A 55 5.77 8.64 -13.63
C ALA A 55 6.84 9.05 -12.61
N TYR A 56 6.42 9.46 -11.40
CA TYR A 56 7.33 9.81 -10.31
C TYR A 56 8.22 8.61 -9.93
N GLY A 57 7.61 7.43 -9.75
CA GLY A 57 8.29 6.20 -9.37
C GLY A 57 9.30 5.77 -10.43
N HIS A 58 8.98 5.92 -11.72
CA HIS A 58 9.91 5.61 -12.80
C HIS A 58 11.16 6.51 -12.79
N LEU A 59 10.99 7.81 -12.51
CA LEU A 59 12.12 8.74 -12.37
C LEU A 59 12.98 8.42 -11.15
N HIS A 60 12.35 8.08 -10.03
CA HIS A 60 13.04 7.64 -8.80
C HIS A 60 13.82 6.33 -9.04
N GLN A 61 13.25 5.38 -9.80
CA GLN A 61 13.92 4.12 -10.15
C GLN A 61 15.14 4.33 -11.06
N THR A 62 15.03 5.20 -12.06
CA THR A 62 16.01 5.24 -13.16
C THR A 62 17.08 6.32 -12.99
N ARG A 63 16.72 7.49 -12.44
CA ARG A 63 17.58 8.68 -12.38
C ARG A 63 17.50 9.42 -11.02
N PRO A 64 17.54 8.73 -9.86
CA PRO A 64 17.27 9.36 -8.57
C PRO A 64 18.24 10.50 -8.22
N LEU A 65 19.54 10.34 -8.53
CA LEU A 65 20.54 11.39 -8.26
C LEU A 65 20.30 12.66 -9.08
N ARG A 66 19.94 12.51 -10.37
CA ARG A 66 19.68 13.65 -11.26
C ARG A 66 18.42 14.40 -10.82
N LEU A 67 17.36 13.66 -10.47
CA LEU A 67 16.16 14.26 -9.94
C LEU A 67 16.43 14.96 -8.60
N ALA A 68 17.20 14.33 -7.70
CA ALA A 68 17.55 14.93 -6.41
C ALA A 68 18.29 16.26 -6.57
N HIS A 69 19.24 16.34 -7.49
CA HIS A 69 19.93 17.61 -7.79
C HIS A 69 18.95 18.68 -8.27
N ALA A 70 18.07 18.34 -9.21
CA ALA A 70 17.05 19.29 -9.71
C ALA A 70 16.10 19.75 -8.60
N MET A 71 15.67 18.83 -7.73
CA MET A 71 14.75 19.11 -6.62
C MET A 71 15.41 19.77 -5.40
N THR A 72 16.74 19.92 -5.39
CA THR A 72 17.47 20.64 -4.32
C THR A 72 17.69 22.12 -4.68
N ASP A 73 17.40 22.53 -5.92
CA ASP A 73 17.58 23.92 -6.35
C ASP A 73 16.35 24.80 -6.02
N SER A 74 15.16 24.19 -5.92
CA SER A 74 13.90 24.90 -5.63
C SER A 74 13.05 24.16 -4.59
N PRO A 75 12.85 24.72 -3.38
CA PRO A 75 12.02 24.10 -2.36
C PRO A 75 10.54 24.08 -2.77
N VAL A 76 10.11 25.05 -3.56
CA VAL A 76 8.76 25.07 -4.17
C VAL A 76 8.63 23.96 -5.21
N GLY A 77 9.68 23.71 -6.00
CA GLY A 77 9.72 22.59 -6.95
C GLY A 77 9.59 21.24 -6.26
N LEU A 78 10.32 21.02 -5.16
CA LEU A 78 10.19 19.81 -4.34
C LEU A 78 8.81 19.70 -3.69
N ALA A 79 8.27 20.81 -3.16
CA ALA A 79 6.93 20.82 -2.57
C ALA A 79 5.86 20.41 -3.57
N MET A 80 5.89 20.95 -4.79
CA MET A 80 4.97 20.56 -5.86
C MET A 80 5.14 19.09 -6.25
N TRP A 81 6.39 18.62 -6.36
CA TRP A 81 6.69 17.22 -6.69
C TRP A 81 6.10 16.24 -5.66
N ILE A 82 6.18 16.58 -4.37
CA ILE A 82 5.61 15.78 -3.28
C ILE A 82 4.08 15.90 -3.30
N TYR A 83 3.55 17.12 -3.35
CA TYR A 83 2.11 17.40 -3.27
C TYR A 83 1.30 16.71 -4.38
N ASP A 84 1.82 16.68 -5.61
CA ASP A 84 1.19 16.02 -6.76
C ASP A 84 0.84 14.54 -6.47
N VAL A 85 1.67 13.85 -5.68
CA VAL A 85 1.39 12.48 -5.24
C VAL A 85 0.43 12.47 -4.06
N LEU A 86 0.70 13.28 -3.02
CA LEU A 86 -0.02 13.26 -1.75
C LEU A 86 -1.53 13.52 -1.88
N VAL A 87 -1.94 14.45 -2.73
CA VAL A 87 -3.38 14.77 -2.92
C VAL A 87 -4.17 13.61 -3.48
N THR A 88 -3.51 12.69 -4.19
CA THR A 88 -4.16 11.55 -4.84
C THR A 88 -4.27 10.33 -3.92
N CYS A 89 -3.67 10.42 -2.73
CA CYS A 89 -3.49 9.35 -1.77
C CYS A 89 -4.47 9.40 -0.60
N VAL A 90 -5.33 10.43 -0.55
CA VAL A 90 -6.35 10.61 0.47
C VAL A 90 -7.73 10.78 -0.18
N GLU A 91 -8.80 10.66 0.61
CA GLU A 91 -10.16 11.03 0.19
C GLU A 91 -10.21 12.51 -0.26
N GLU A 92 -10.95 12.79 -1.34
CA GLU A 92 -11.01 14.12 -1.97
C GLU A 92 -11.48 15.18 -0.96
N GLU A 93 -12.47 14.82 -0.13
CA GLU A 93 -13.04 15.67 0.90
C GLU A 93 -12.04 15.99 2.02
N ASN A 94 -11.04 15.11 2.24
CA ASN A 94 -10.02 15.26 3.27
C ASN A 94 -8.75 15.97 2.77
N VAL A 95 -8.60 16.21 1.45
CA VAL A 95 -7.39 16.84 0.89
C VAL A 95 -7.12 18.20 1.54
N ALA A 96 -8.13 19.07 1.62
CA ALA A 96 -7.96 20.44 2.10
C ALA A 96 -7.70 20.52 3.61
N SER A 97 -8.22 19.57 4.39
CA SER A 97 -8.02 19.51 5.85
C SER A 97 -6.68 18.89 6.23
N ILE A 98 -6.22 17.87 5.50
CA ILE A 98 -4.95 17.18 5.75
C ILE A 98 -3.77 17.96 5.15
N TRP A 99 -3.86 18.28 3.86
CA TRP A 99 -2.77 18.90 3.10
C TRP A 99 -2.85 20.43 3.12
N THR A 100 -2.95 21.00 4.31
CA THR A 100 -2.80 22.44 4.52
C THR A 100 -1.42 22.93 4.05
N PRO A 101 -1.24 24.23 3.75
CA PRO A 101 0.08 24.77 3.41
C PRO A 101 1.15 24.43 4.45
N GLU A 102 0.79 24.46 5.75
CA GLU A 102 1.70 24.10 6.83
C GLU A 102 2.11 22.63 6.79
N THR A 103 1.15 21.71 6.57
CA THR A 103 1.44 20.27 6.45
C THR A 103 2.37 20.00 5.26
N VAL A 104 2.07 20.59 4.10
CA VAL A 104 2.87 20.41 2.87
C VAL A 104 4.28 20.96 3.07
N ILE A 105 4.42 22.14 3.66
CA ILE A 105 5.73 22.72 3.99
C ILE A 105 6.49 21.80 4.96
N THR A 106 5.84 21.34 6.03
CA THR A 106 6.45 20.48 7.04
C THR A 106 7.00 19.20 6.42
N TRP A 107 6.18 18.48 5.63
CA TRP A 107 6.58 17.26 4.94
C TRP A 107 7.68 17.51 3.91
N THR A 108 7.60 18.64 3.18
CA THR A 108 8.66 19.03 2.24
C THR A 108 9.98 19.26 2.96
N MET A 109 9.96 19.96 4.10
CA MET A 109 11.18 20.29 4.85
C MET A 109 11.88 19.06 5.43
N MET A 110 11.12 18.01 5.79
CA MET A 110 11.69 16.71 6.17
C MET A 110 12.55 16.07 5.07
N HIS A 111 12.29 16.40 3.80
CA HIS A 111 13.06 15.92 2.65
C HIS A 111 14.10 16.93 2.17
N TRP A 112 13.78 18.23 2.26
CA TRP A 112 14.66 19.31 1.81
C TRP A 112 15.92 19.43 2.66
N ILE A 113 15.78 19.46 3.99
CA ILE A 113 16.89 19.68 4.93
C ILE A 113 17.99 18.60 4.78
N PRO A 114 17.68 17.29 4.81
CA PRO A 114 18.69 16.26 4.61
C PRO A 114 19.07 16.04 3.13
N GLY A 115 18.29 16.61 2.19
CA GLY A 115 18.38 16.36 0.76
C GLY A 115 17.55 15.15 0.30
N PRO A 116 16.84 15.24 -0.84
CA PRO A 116 15.83 14.24 -1.24
C PRO A 116 16.40 12.94 -1.82
N TYR A 117 17.73 12.85 -2.00
CA TYR A 117 18.36 11.70 -2.68
C TYR A 117 18.06 10.37 -2.01
N ALA A 118 18.12 10.30 -0.68
CA ALA A 118 17.89 9.06 0.06
C ALA A 118 16.50 8.47 -0.28
N VAL A 119 15.46 9.31 -0.21
CA VAL A 119 14.07 8.90 -0.52
C VAL A 119 13.90 8.53 -1.99
N PHE A 120 14.49 9.27 -2.93
CA PHE A 120 14.39 8.92 -4.35
C PHE A 120 15.14 7.62 -4.67
N SER A 121 16.29 7.38 -4.04
CA SER A 121 17.10 6.18 -4.27
C SER A 121 16.41 4.90 -3.77
N LEU A 122 15.49 5.00 -2.80
CA LEU A 122 14.70 3.88 -2.29
C LEU A 122 14.01 3.10 -3.42
N TYR A 123 13.43 3.81 -4.40
CA TYR A 123 12.76 3.17 -5.53
C TYR A 123 13.73 2.39 -6.42
N LYS A 124 14.93 2.92 -6.64
CA LYS A 124 15.97 2.24 -7.43
C LYS A 124 16.43 0.96 -6.76
N HIS A 125 16.70 1.02 -5.46
CA HIS A 125 17.14 -0.15 -4.70
C HIS A 125 16.00 -1.16 -4.51
N GLY A 126 14.82 -0.70 -4.12
CA GLY A 126 13.64 -1.54 -3.99
C GLY A 126 13.21 -2.20 -5.31
N ALA A 127 13.44 -1.56 -6.45
CA ALA A 127 13.24 -2.20 -7.76
C ALA A 127 14.29 -3.28 -8.05
N ALA A 128 15.55 -3.05 -7.70
CA ALA A 128 16.62 -4.04 -7.86
C ALA A 128 16.41 -5.26 -6.96
N ASP A 129 15.84 -5.06 -5.76
CA ASP A 129 15.50 -6.11 -4.80
C ASP A 129 14.14 -6.76 -5.09
N GLY A 130 13.41 -6.28 -6.11
CA GLY A 130 12.11 -6.80 -6.50
C GLY A 130 10.94 -6.41 -5.58
N ALA A 131 11.18 -5.55 -4.59
CA ALA A 131 10.20 -5.06 -3.63
C ALA A 131 9.28 -3.95 -4.19
N ILE A 132 9.77 -3.14 -5.14
CA ILE A 132 9.02 -2.01 -5.71
C ILE A 132 8.90 -2.19 -7.23
N SER A 133 7.70 -2.57 -7.67
CA SER A 133 7.43 -2.79 -9.09
C SER A 133 5.95 -2.66 -9.43
N VAL A 134 5.66 -1.89 -10.49
CA VAL A 134 4.32 -1.82 -11.09
C VAL A 134 3.92 -3.09 -11.82
N ARG A 135 4.89 -3.91 -12.21
CA ARG A 135 4.64 -5.21 -12.88
C ARG A 135 4.33 -6.32 -11.88
N GLY A 136 4.65 -6.11 -10.60
CA GLY A 136 4.42 -7.04 -9.50
C GLY A 136 5.58 -7.09 -8.54
N ILE A 137 5.29 -7.36 -7.26
CA ILE A 137 6.32 -7.73 -6.28
C ILE A 137 6.96 -9.02 -6.80
N GLU A 138 8.28 -8.99 -7.00
CA GLU A 138 9.02 -10.19 -7.41
C GLU A 138 9.05 -11.21 -6.26
N ALA A 139 9.81 -12.30 -6.39
CA ALA A 139 9.82 -13.40 -5.43
C ALA A 139 10.48 -13.02 -4.08
N LEU A 140 9.87 -12.09 -3.34
CA LEU A 140 10.23 -11.83 -1.96
C LEU A 140 10.02 -13.10 -1.12
N PRO A 141 10.82 -13.30 -0.07
CA PRO A 141 10.64 -14.40 0.86
C PRO A 141 9.24 -14.39 1.48
N TYR A 142 8.69 -15.58 1.70
CA TYR A 142 7.44 -15.73 2.42
C TYR A 142 7.59 -15.23 3.87
N VAL A 143 6.69 -14.36 4.31
CA VAL A 143 6.64 -13.85 5.68
C VAL A 143 6.05 -14.91 6.60
N LYS A 144 6.88 -15.54 7.43
CA LYS A 144 6.46 -16.64 8.32
C LYS A 144 5.75 -16.15 9.58
N GLN A 145 6.11 -14.95 10.04
CA GLN A 145 5.51 -14.28 11.18
C GLN A 145 4.02 -14.00 10.91
N PRO A 146 3.17 -13.97 11.94
CA PRO A 146 1.78 -13.54 11.79
C PRO A 146 1.65 -12.19 11.11
N VAL A 147 0.77 -12.09 10.12
CA VAL A 147 0.51 -10.87 9.36
C VAL A 147 -0.96 -10.47 9.48
N ALA A 148 -1.18 -9.19 9.75
CA ALA A 148 -2.45 -8.51 9.61
C ALA A 148 -2.46 -7.69 8.30
N VAL A 149 -3.59 -7.68 7.59
CA VAL A 149 -3.79 -6.86 6.38
C VAL A 149 -5.00 -5.95 6.56
N SER A 150 -4.76 -4.65 6.70
CA SER A 150 -5.81 -3.63 6.74
C SER A 150 -5.88 -2.92 5.40
N GLN A 151 -7.09 -2.80 4.81
CA GLN A 151 -7.28 -2.25 3.47
C GLN A 151 -8.21 -1.05 3.49
N PHE A 152 -7.71 0.08 2.96
CA PHE A 152 -8.42 1.36 2.92
C PHE A 152 -8.77 1.76 1.48
N PRO A 153 -9.99 2.28 1.21
CA PRO A 153 -10.55 2.40 -0.13
C PRO A 153 -9.75 3.26 -1.12
N HIS A 154 -9.03 4.26 -0.61
CA HIS A 154 -8.22 5.18 -1.43
C HIS A 154 -6.72 4.81 -1.47
N ASP A 155 -6.33 3.65 -0.95
CA ASP A 155 -4.96 3.14 -1.10
C ASP A 155 -4.70 2.65 -2.54
N VAL A 156 -3.45 2.81 -3.01
CA VAL A 156 -2.94 2.45 -4.33
C VAL A 156 -3.16 0.97 -4.65
N TRP A 157 -3.15 0.10 -3.63
CA TRP A 157 -3.35 -1.35 -3.78
C TRP A 157 -4.64 -1.85 -3.10
N TYR A 158 -5.62 -0.97 -2.90
CA TYR A 158 -6.91 -1.31 -2.29
C TYR A 158 -7.64 -2.43 -3.03
N GLY A 159 -8.28 -3.29 -2.23
CA GLY A 159 -9.06 -4.43 -2.71
C GLY A 159 -8.20 -5.63 -3.09
N THR A 160 -6.91 -5.64 -2.79
CA THR A 160 -6.03 -6.79 -3.07
C THR A 160 -6.67 -8.07 -2.49
N PRO A 161 -6.87 -9.12 -3.29
CA PRO A 161 -7.58 -10.31 -2.82
C PRO A 161 -6.80 -10.97 -1.67
N LEU A 162 -7.49 -11.40 -0.62
CA LEU A 162 -6.86 -12.06 0.53
C LEU A 162 -6.05 -13.30 0.10
N GLU A 163 -6.50 -14.01 -0.94
CA GLU A 163 -5.75 -15.10 -1.54
C GLU A 163 -4.36 -14.64 -2.02
N TRP A 164 -4.23 -13.45 -2.60
CA TRP A 164 -2.95 -12.93 -3.06
C TRP A 164 -2.01 -12.63 -1.89
N ALA A 165 -2.52 -12.02 -0.83
CA ALA A 165 -1.75 -11.73 0.38
C ALA A 165 -1.26 -13.02 1.07
N ARG A 166 -2.11 -14.05 1.17
CA ARG A 166 -1.76 -15.37 1.74
C ARG A 166 -0.68 -16.12 0.95
N ARG A 167 -0.44 -15.76 -0.32
CA ARG A 167 0.70 -16.30 -1.11
C ARG A 167 2.05 -15.70 -0.69
N LEU A 168 2.05 -14.53 -0.04
CA LEU A 168 3.25 -13.79 0.40
C LEU A 168 3.55 -13.92 1.89
N GLY A 169 2.54 -14.20 2.71
CA GLY A 169 2.74 -14.26 4.14
C GLY A 169 1.70 -15.09 4.88
N ASN A 170 1.98 -15.32 6.15
CA ASN A 170 1.12 -16.00 7.11
C ASN A 170 0.03 -15.04 7.60
N VAL A 171 -0.89 -14.67 6.70
CA VAL A 171 -1.98 -13.74 7.01
C VAL A 171 -2.97 -14.39 7.96
N ARG A 172 -3.02 -13.88 9.18
CA ARG A 172 -3.89 -14.35 10.28
C ARG A 172 -5.16 -13.54 10.39
N TRP A 173 -5.08 -12.25 10.07
CA TRP A 173 -6.19 -11.33 10.19
C TRP A 173 -6.24 -10.40 8.97
N SER A 174 -7.44 -9.99 8.57
CA SER A 174 -7.63 -8.98 7.53
C SER A 174 -8.92 -8.20 7.69
N ALA A 175 -8.88 -6.90 7.39
CA ALA A 175 -10.05 -6.03 7.33
C ALA A 175 -10.09 -5.22 6.02
N VAL A 176 -11.30 -4.85 5.62
CA VAL A 176 -11.59 -3.97 4.48
C VAL A 176 -12.50 -2.87 5.00
N HIS A 177 -12.06 -1.62 4.85
CA HIS A 177 -12.70 -0.46 5.43
C HIS A 177 -13.51 0.33 4.40
N GLU A 178 -14.48 1.11 4.89
CA GLU A 178 -15.35 1.96 4.04
C GLU A 178 -14.82 3.39 3.87
N LYS A 179 -13.85 3.81 4.70
CA LYS A 179 -13.24 5.14 4.71
C LYS A 179 -11.72 5.07 4.88
N GLY A 180 -11.01 6.09 4.40
CA GLY A 180 -9.57 6.28 4.46
C GLY A 180 -8.82 5.93 3.18
N GLY A 181 -7.54 6.26 3.14
CA GLY A 181 -6.69 6.09 1.97
C GLY A 181 -5.31 5.53 2.26
N HIS A 182 -4.32 6.00 1.50
CA HIS A 182 -2.94 5.56 1.61
C HIS A 182 -2.29 6.00 2.92
N PHE A 183 -2.82 7.04 3.57
CA PHE A 183 -2.33 7.57 4.84
C PHE A 183 -3.37 7.39 5.96
N PRO A 184 -3.70 6.14 6.35
CA PRO A 184 -4.75 5.89 7.33
C PRO A 184 -4.47 6.53 8.69
N ALA A 185 -3.20 6.67 9.07
CA ALA A 185 -2.81 7.36 10.31
C ALA A 185 -3.12 8.88 10.31
N LEU A 186 -3.32 9.48 9.14
CA LEU A 186 -3.72 10.89 9.00
C LEU A 186 -5.22 11.04 8.72
N GLU A 187 -5.78 10.13 7.91
CA GLU A 187 -7.17 10.22 7.45
C GLU A 187 -8.16 9.63 8.45
N THR A 188 -7.85 8.45 8.98
CA THR A 188 -8.74 7.66 9.83
C THR A 188 -7.94 7.01 10.97
N PRO A 189 -7.23 7.81 11.79
CA PRO A 189 -6.41 7.29 12.89
C PRO A 189 -7.24 6.46 13.88
N GLU A 190 -8.51 6.81 14.06
CA GLU A 190 -9.46 6.03 14.84
C GLU A 190 -9.63 4.64 14.23
N VAL A 191 -9.80 4.48 12.92
CA VAL A 191 -9.91 3.14 12.32
C VAL A 191 -8.64 2.32 12.48
N LEU A 192 -7.48 2.97 12.31
CA LEU A 192 -6.19 2.29 12.42
C LEU A 192 -5.85 1.87 13.86
N VAL A 193 -6.19 2.71 14.86
CA VAL A 193 -5.74 2.57 16.24
C VAL A 193 -6.88 2.33 17.23
N GLU A 194 -7.98 3.08 17.14
CA GLU A 194 -9.08 3.11 18.11
C GLU A 194 -10.18 2.06 17.82
N ASP A 195 -10.58 1.88 16.57
CA ASP A 195 -11.62 0.96 16.07
C ASP A 195 -11.03 -0.39 15.63
N GLU A 196 -10.13 -0.94 16.44
CA GLU A 196 -9.74 -2.35 16.44
C GLU A 196 -8.49 -2.76 15.66
N ASP A 197 -8.11 -2.24 14.50
CA ASP A 197 -7.06 -2.91 13.68
C ASP A 197 -5.76 -3.27 14.43
N MET A 198 -5.03 -2.26 14.92
CA MET A 198 -3.78 -2.51 15.64
C MET A 198 -4.04 -3.14 17.02
N ARG A 199 -5.01 -2.64 17.79
CA ARG A 199 -5.26 -3.11 19.16
C ARG A 199 -5.82 -4.53 19.22
N ARG A 200 -6.68 -4.91 18.28
CA ARG A 200 -7.26 -6.25 18.13
C ARG A 200 -6.20 -7.24 17.73
N PHE A 201 -5.48 -6.97 16.64
CA PHE A 201 -4.51 -7.93 16.15
C PHE A 201 -3.41 -8.15 17.18
N PHE A 202 -2.76 -7.08 17.66
CA PHE A 202 -1.66 -7.23 18.62
C PHE A 202 -2.12 -7.60 20.04
N GLY A 203 -3.37 -7.31 20.40
CA GLY A 203 -3.97 -7.70 21.68
C GLY A 203 -4.36 -9.17 21.75
N ASP A 204 -4.56 -9.82 20.59
CA ASP A 204 -4.84 -11.24 20.46
C ASP A 204 -3.52 -12.04 20.31
N GLU A 205 -3.19 -12.81 21.35
CA GLU A 205 -1.99 -13.64 21.42
C GLU A 205 -2.02 -14.83 20.46
N GLU A 206 -3.21 -15.37 20.17
CA GLU A 206 -3.36 -16.47 19.24
C GLU A 206 -3.16 -16.01 17.79
N GLU A 207 -3.69 -14.83 17.44
CA GLU A 207 -3.56 -14.27 16.10
C GLU A 207 -2.17 -13.68 15.84
N SER A 208 -1.64 -12.84 16.73
CA SER A 208 -0.38 -12.11 16.47
C SER A 208 0.88 -12.81 16.98
N GLY A 209 0.75 -13.80 17.86
CA GLY A 209 1.89 -14.37 18.59
C GLY A 209 2.51 -13.39 19.59
N THR A 210 1.81 -12.28 19.89
CA THR A 210 2.17 -11.26 20.87
C THR A 210 0.92 -10.85 21.64
N ALA A 211 1.04 -10.24 22.82
CA ALA A 211 -0.12 -9.77 23.56
C ALA A 211 0.02 -8.29 23.94
N VAL A 212 0.50 -7.49 22.99
CA VAL A 212 0.71 -6.06 23.17
C VAL A 212 -0.65 -5.37 23.02
N PHE A 213 -1.04 -4.50 23.96
CA PHE A 213 -2.36 -3.83 24.00
C PHE A 213 -3.57 -4.64 24.51
N ARG A 214 -3.36 -5.64 25.39
CA ARG A 214 -4.47 -6.24 26.15
C ARG A 214 -5.32 -5.16 26.84
N GLN A 215 -6.63 -5.23 26.68
CA GLN A 215 -7.61 -4.43 27.43
C GLN A 215 -7.87 -5.05 28.81
#